data_AF-A0A4E0RHD1-F1
#
_entry.id   AF-A0A4E0RHD1-F1
#
_cell.length_a   1.000
_cell.length_b   1.000
_cell.length_c   1.000
_cell.angle_alpha   90.00
_cell.angle_beta   90.00
_cell.angle_gamma   90.00
#
_symmetry.space_group_name_H-M   'P 1'
#
loop_
_entity.id
_entity.type
_entity.pdbx_description
1 polymer ?
#
loop_
_entity_poly.entity_id
_entity_poly.type
_entity_poly.pdbx_seq_one_letter_code
_entity_poly.pdbx_strand_id
1 'polypeptide(L)'
;MFNKARSFLYTTPKLANDRPLYEASIPRLHSCPWRALSSRLRGVMVQPGNKTRRTTRKGVATREYTIHVHKHIHGIGFKKRAPRAIKEIKKFAKKMMGTEDVRIGVRLNEFIWSKGVRNVPYRVRVRLARKTNEDEDSPHKFYTLVTYVPCTDFKGKQIINVESAE
;
A
#
# COMPACT_ATOMS: atom_id res chain seq x y z
N MET A 1 -52.61 20.72 21.19
CA MET A 1 -52.86 22.16 20.94
C MET A 1 -51.74 22.96 21.61
N PHE A 2 -51.13 24.01 21.09
CA PHE A 2 -50.84 24.50 19.74
C PHE A 2 -49.84 25.66 19.98
N ASN A 3 -48.72 25.67 19.24
CA ASN A 3 -47.84 26.79 18.86
C ASN A 3 -47.61 28.05 19.73
N LYS A 4 -46.33 28.42 19.89
CA LYS A 4 -45.79 29.78 19.63
C LYS A 4 -44.26 29.72 19.59
N ALA A 5 -43.58 29.80 18.44
CA ALA A 5 -43.34 30.91 17.50
C ALA A 5 -42.21 31.88 17.92
N ARG A 6 -41.23 31.95 16.99
CA ARG A 6 -40.10 32.86 16.79
C ARG A 6 -40.25 34.30 17.31
N SER A 7 -39.14 34.85 17.80
CA SER A 7 -38.85 36.29 17.72
C SER A 7 -37.55 36.53 16.94
N PHE A 8 -37.74 37.13 15.76
CA PHE A 8 -36.74 37.82 14.95
C PHE A 8 -36.57 39.23 15.55
N LEU A 9 -35.34 39.72 15.72
CA LEU A 9 -35.10 41.17 15.77
C LEU A 9 -33.90 41.48 14.87
N TYR A 10 -34.20 42.30 13.87
CA TYR A 10 -33.27 42.95 12.95
C TYR A 10 -32.59 44.14 13.63
N THR A 11 -31.31 44.37 13.38
CA THR A 11 -30.75 45.73 13.32
C THR A 11 -29.53 45.76 12.40
N THR A 12 -29.56 46.65 11.41
CA THR A 12 -28.48 47.11 10.52
C THR A 12 -28.56 48.64 10.48
N PRO A 13 -27.64 49.41 9.86
CA PRO A 13 -26.17 49.39 9.83
C PRO A 13 -25.57 50.81 10.13
N LYS A 14 -24.25 51.02 10.05
CA LYS A 14 -23.62 52.36 10.01
C LYS A 14 -22.47 52.44 8.99
N LEU A 15 -22.61 53.38 8.04
CA LEU A 15 -21.65 53.92 7.05
C LEU A 15 -20.54 54.74 7.76
N ALA A 16 -19.41 55.20 7.22
CA ALA A 16 -18.52 55.02 6.06
C ALA A 16 -17.23 55.86 6.35
N ASN A 17 -16.22 55.83 5.47
CA ASN A 17 -15.10 56.81 5.29
C ASN A 17 -13.92 56.77 6.28
N ASP A 18 -12.63 57.02 5.96
CA ASP A 18 -11.82 57.24 4.74
C ASP A 18 -10.35 56.97 5.15
N ARG A 19 -9.48 56.48 4.25
CA ARG A 19 -8.00 56.57 4.42
C ARG A 19 -7.32 57.00 3.10
N PRO A 20 -6.27 57.83 3.17
CA PRO A 20 -5.91 58.77 2.11
C PRO A 20 -4.92 58.24 1.07
N LEU A 21 -4.93 58.90 -0.08
CA LEU A 21 -4.03 58.78 -1.22
C LEU A 21 -2.80 59.69 -1.05
N TYR A 22 -1.58 59.17 -1.21
CA TYR A 22 -0.45 59.79 -1.94
C TYR A 22 0.78 58.85 -1.99
N GLU A 23 1.72 59.18 -2.90
CA GLU A 23 3.03 58.56 -3.22
C GLU A 23 3.09 57.45 -4.31
N ALA A 24 2.90 57.88 -5.56
CA ALA A 24 3.89 57.88 -6.66
C ALA A 24 4.66 56.58 -7.09
N SER A 25 4.33 56.14 -8.33
CA SER A 25 5.22 55.85 -9.49
C SER A 25 6.43 54.90 -9.41
N ILE A 26 6.35 53.74 -10.10
CA ILE A 26 7.44 53.16 -10.94
C ILE A 26 6.83 52.45 -12.18
N PRO A 27 7.22 52.81 -13.43
CA PRO A 27 6.71 52.18 -14.66
C PRO A 27 7.45 50.88 -15.01
N ARG A 28 6.71 49.86 -15.51
CA ARG A 28 7.29 48.65 -16.12
C ARG A 28 7.64 48.91 -17.57
N LEU A 29 8.94 48.93 -17.90
CA LEU A 29 9.40 48.86 -19.28
C LEU A 29 9.29 47.42 -19.83
N HIS A 30 8.53 47.31 -20.93
CA HIS A 30 8.86 46.71 -22.23
C HIS A 30 9.76 45.46 -22.32
N SER A 31 9.19 44.43 -22.98
CA SER A 31 9.80 43.54 -24.00
C SER A 31 11.33 43.47 -24.08
N CYS A 32 11.98 42.31 -24.17
CA CYS A 32 11.83 41.31 -25.26
C CYS A 32 12.76 40.08 -24.97
N PRO A 33 13.05 39.14 -25.89
CA PRO A 33 12.67 37.73 -25.80
C PRO A 33 13.85 36.73 -25.69
N TRP A 34 13.60 35.52 -25.18
CA TRP A 34 14.39 34.34 -25.57
C TRP A 34 13.48 33.12 -25.68
N ARG A 35 13.00 32.85 -26.89
CA ARG A 35 12.61 31.49 -27.28
C ARG A 35 13.90 30.69 -27.39
N ALA A 36 14.03 29.64 -26.58
CA ALA A 36 14.78 28.46 -26.96
C ALA A 36 13.79 27.30 -27.05
N LEU A 37 13.74 26.69 -28.23
CA LEU A 37 13.00 25.48 -28.51
C LEU A 37 13.53 24.33 -27.65
N SER A 38 12.61 23.63 -26.97
CA SER A 38 12.70 22.19 -26.79
C SER A 38 11.29 21.62 -26.88
N SER A 39 10.91 21.26 -28.09
CA SER A 39 9.82 20.33 -28.37
C SER A 39 10.18 18.96 -27.80
N ARG A 40 9.62 18.61 -26.63
CA ARG A 40 9.41 17.20 -26.26
C ARG A 40 7.99 16.99 -25.76
N LEU A 41 7.15 16.75 -26.77
CA LEU A 41 5.93 15.95 -26.83
C LEU A 41 5.48 15.22 -25.55
N ARG A 42 4.20 15.47 -25.24
CA ARG A 42 3.19 14.56 -24.67
C ARG A 42 3.42 14.07 -23.22
N GLY A 43 3.02 14.90 -22.27
CA GLY A 43 2.38 14.37 -21.07
C GLY A 43 1.02 13.78 -21.45
N VAL A 44 0.95 12.45 -21.58
CA VAL A 44 -0.34 11.76 -21.68
C VAL A 44 -1.07 11.97 -20.36
N MET A 45 -2.19 12.69 -20.41
CA MET A 45 -3.15 12.76 -19.31
C MET A 45 -3.70 11.35 -19.10
N VAL A 46 -3.18 10.60 -18.12
CA VAL A 46 -3.69 9.28 -17.76
C VAL A 46 -5.05 9.50 -17.09
N GLN A 47 -6.13 9.22 -17.83
CA GLN A 47 -7.48 9.21 -17.26
C GLN A 47 -7.52 8.21 -16.09
N PRO A 48 -8.18 8.53 -14.97
CA PRO A 48 -8.36 7.56 -13.88
C PRO A 48 -9.22 6.41 -14.41
N GLY A 49 -8.57 5.34 -14.86
CA GLY A 49 -9.23 4.16 -15.39
C GLY A 49 -10.25 3.63 -14.39
N ASN A 50 -11.46 3.39 -14.89
CA ASN A 50 -12.55 2.80 -14.12
C ASN A 50 -12.07 1.49 -13.48
N LYS A 51 -11.92 1.48 -12.15
CA LYS A 51 -11.38 0.34 -11.42
C LYS A 51 -12.41 -0.78 -11.46
N THR A 52 -12.26 -1.70 -12.41
CA THR A 52 -13.08 -2.91 -12.49
C THR A 52 -13.10 -3.58 -11.12
N ARG A 53 -14.29 -3.76 -10.54
CA ARG A 53 -14.49 -4.36 -9.21
C ARG A 53 -13.89 -5.76 -9.26
N ARG A 54 -12.75 -5.98 -8.58
CA ARG A 54 -12.08 -7.30 -8.56
C ARG A 54 -13.06 -8.33 -8.01
N THR A 55 -13.30 -9.37 -8.80
CA THR A 55 -14.14 -10.52 -8.42
C THR A 55 -13.54 -11.27 -7.23
N THR A 56 -14.38 -11.95 -6.46
CA THR A 56 -13.98 -12.86 -5.38
C THR A 56 -13.02 -13.91 -5.95
N ARG A 57 -11.85 -14.11 -5.33
CA ARG A 57 -10.81 -15.06 -5.79
C ARG A 57 -11.34 -16.50 -5.69
N LYS A 58 -11.54 -17.19 -6.82
CA LYS A 58 -12.45 -18.35 -6.88
C LYS A 58 -11.89 -19.75 -6.53
N GLY A 59 -10.59 -20.03 -6.44
CA GLY A 59 -10.11 -21.43 -6.22
C GLY A 59 -8.76 -21.65 -5.51
N VAL A 60 -8.37 -22.92 -5.31
CA VAL A 60 -7.04 -23.31 -4.83
C VAL A 60 -5.99 -22.66 -5.74
N ALA A 61 -4.95 -22.07 -5.14
CA ALA A 61 -3.95 -21.32 -5.89
C ALA A 61 -2.59 -21.42 -5.22
N THR A 62 -1.58 -21.67 -6.02
CA THR A 62 -0.19 -21.80 -5.60
C THR A 62 0.68 -20.85 -6.40
N ARG A 63 1.37 -19.95 -5.71
CA ARG A 63 2.14 -18.87 -6.32
C ARG A 63 3.43 -18.61 -5.57
N GLU A 64 4.48 -18.34 -6.30
CA GLU A 64 5.75 -17.90 -5.75
C GLU A 64 5.91 -16.39 -5.82
N TYR A 65 6.27 -15.82 -4.67
CA TYR A 65 6.49 -14.41 -4.47
C TYR A 65 7.88 -14.16 -3.93
N THR A 66 8.47 -13.05 -4.34
CA THR A 66 9.63 -12.46 -3.64
C THR A 66 9.11 -11.37 -2.71
N ILE A 67 9.30 -11.54 -1.40
CA ILE A 67 8.90 -10.56 -0.38
C ILE A 67 10.12 -9.70 -0.05
N HIS A 68 9.97 -8.38 -0.15
CA HIS A 68 11.00 -7.42 0.25
C HIS A 68 10.89 -7.07 1.74
N VAL A 69 11.38 -7.95 2.62
CA VAL A 69 11.25 -7.82 4.08
C VAL A 69 11.91 -6.54 4.60
N HIS A 70 13.07 -6.15 4.06
CA HIS A 70 13.81 -4.97 4.54
C HIS A 70 13.01 -3.66 4.48
N LYS A 71 12.11 -3.51 3.49
CA LYS A 71 11.26 -2.31 3.35
C LYS A 71 10.28 -2.19 4.52
N HIS A 72 9.83 -3.32 5.05
CA HIS A 72 8.83 -3.38 6.12
C HIS A 72 9.44 -3.28 7.52
N ILE A 73 10.72 -3.62 7.68
CA ILE A 73 11.43 -3.57 8.97
C ILE A 73 12.30 -2.30 9.14
N HIS A 74 12.26 -1.39 8.17
CA HIS A 74 12.99 -0.14 8.21
C HIS A 74 12.53 0.74 9.38
N GLY A 75 13.47 1.35 10.11
CA GLY A 75 13.17 2.21 11.27
C GLY A 75 12.71 1.48 12.54
N ILE A 76 12.75 0.15 12.58
CA ILE A 76 12.31 -0.63 13.76
C ILE A 76 13.52 -1.02 14.62
N GLY A 77 13.32 -0.95 15.95
CA GLY A 77 14.29 -1.39 16.95
C GLY A 77 14.72 -2.85 16.76
N PHE A 78 16.02 -3.12 16.94
CA PHE A 78 16.65 -4.37 16.54
C PHE A 78 16.01 -5.62 17.14
N LYS A 79 15.62 -5.59 18.42
CA LYS A 79 14.99 -6.73 19.12
C LYS A 79 13.63 -7.13 18.54
N LYS A 80 12.97 -6.25 17.78
CA LYS A 80 11.63 -6.47 17.23
C LYS A 80 11.64 -6.78 15.73
N ARG A 81 12.81 -6.83 15.07
CA ARG A 81 12.89 -6.98 13.61
C ARG A 81 12.41 -8.33 13.10
N ALA A 82 12.97 -9.44 13.58
CA ALA A 82 12.54 -10.79 13.20
C ALA A 82 11.04 -11.07 13.49
N PRO A 83 10.51 -10.81 14.70
CA PRO A 83 9.09 -11.04 14.95
C PRO A 83 8.19 -10.11 14.12
N ARG A 84 8.65 -8.89 13.80
CA ARG A 84 7.93 -8.02 12.87
C ARG A 84 7.93 -8.57 11.44
N ALA A 85 9.07 -9.06 10.94
CA ALA A 85 9.18 -9.64 9.62
C ALA A 85 8.16 -10.78 9.42
N ILE A 86 8.02 -11.65 10.42
CA ILE A 86 7.02 -12.73 10.43
C ILE A 86 5.60 -12.17 10.31
N LYS A 87 5.25 -11.14 11.11
CA LYS A 87 3.93 -10.49 11.04
C LYS A 87 3.65 -9.87 9.68
N GLU A 88 4.66 -9.24 9.08
CA GLU A 88 4.54 -8.62 7.75
C GLU A 88 4.42 -9.67 6.63
N ILE A 89 5.07 -10.83 6.77
CA ILE A 89 4.87 -11.98 5.86
C ILE A 89 3.45 -12.52 5.98
N LYS A 90 2.91 -12.66 7.21
CA LYS A 90 1.50 -13.05 7.39
C LYS A 90 0.58 -12.02 6.73
N LYS A 91 0.80 -10.73 6.97
CA LYS A 91 0.01 -9.64 6.37
C LYS A 91 0.08 -9.66 4.83
N PHE A 92 1.24 -9.95 4.27
CA PHE A 92 1.43 -10.11 2.83
C PHE A 92 0.59 -11.27 2.30
N ALA A 93 0.66 -12.44 2.94
CA ALA A 93 -0.14 -13.61 2.55
C ALA A 93 -1.65 -13.33 2.61
N LYS A 94 -2.13 -12.71 3.71
CA LYS A 94 -3.55 -12.29 3.84
C LYS A 94 -3.98 -11.39 2.68
N LYS A 95 -3.16 -10.39 2.32
CA LYS A 95 -3.46 -9.47 1.21
C LYS A 95 -3.47 -10.17 -0.16
N MET A 96 -2.50 -11.05 -0.41
CA MET A 96 -2.30 -11.68 -1.71
C MET A 96 -3.26 -12.83 -1.99
N MET A 97 -3.65 -13.60 -0.98
CA MET A 97 -4.55 -14.75 -1.12
C MET A 97 -5.97 -14.47 -0.62
N GLY A 98 -6.15 -13.51 0.30
CA GLY A 98 -7.46 -13.09 0.79
C GLY A 98 -8.03 -14.04 1.85
N THR A 99 -7.16 -14.72 2.59
CA THR A 99 -7.52 -15.65 3.68
C THR A 99 -7.17 -15.02 5.02
N GLU A 100 -7.94 -15.37 6.05
CA GLU A 100 -7.67 -14.91 7.42
C GLU A 100 -6.67 -15.81 8.14
N ASP A 101 -6.78 -17.13 7.94
CA ASP A 101 -5.81 -18.11 8.45
C ASP A 101 -4.56 -18.19 7.55
N VAL A 102 -3.40 -18.05 8.19
CA VAL A 102 -2.08 -18.08 7.57
C VAL A 102 -1.14 -18.88 8.45
N ARG A 103 -0.74 -20.03 7.94
CA ARG A 103 0.17 -20.98 8.57
C ARG A 103 1.56 -20.82 7.97
N ILE A 104 2.54 -20.53 8.81
CA ILE A 104 3.94 -20.38 8.38
C ILE A 104 4.62 -21.73 8.48
N GLY A 105 5.21 -22.18 7.38
CA GLY A 105 6.01 -23.39 7.36
C GLY A 105 7.28 -23.26 8.19
N VAL A 106 7.71 -24.35 8.79
CA VAL A 106 8.86 -24.40 9.71
C VAL A 106 10.14 -23.89 9.03
N ARG A 107 10.43 -24.35 7.82
CA ARG A 107 11.63 -23.93 7.04
C ARG A 107 11.68 -22.43 6.80
N LEU A 108 10.53 -21.78 6.63
CA LEU A 108 10.47 -20.33 6.48
C LEU A 108 10.76 -19.62 7.79
N ASN A 109 10.24 -20.13 8.90
CA ASN A 109 10.53 -19.60 10.21
C ASN A 109 12.04 -19.70 10.50
N GLU A 110 12.63 -20.88 10.33
CA GLU A 110 14.08 -21.11 10.49
C GLU A 110 14.91 -20.15 9.62
N PHE A 111 14.55 -19.97 8.35
CA PHE A 111 15.29 -19.07 7.47
C PHE A 111 15.27 -17.61 7.96
N ILE A 112 14.15 -17.14 8.48
CA ILE A 112 14.01 -15.78 9.03
C ILE A 112 14.86 -15.62 10.30
N TRP A 113 14.93 -16.65 11.14
CA TRP A 113 15.67 -16.64 12.40
C TRP A 113 17.14 -17.05 12.27
N SER A 114 17.59 -17.56 11.12
CA SER A 114 18.94 -18.09 10.89
C SER A 114 20.08 -17.13 11.27
N LYS A 115 19.90 -15.83 11.04
CA LYS A 115 20.89 -14.76 11.33
C LYS A 115 20.64 -14.05 12.67
N GLY A 116 19.72 -14.58 13.49
CA GLY A 116 19.27 -13.99 14.74
C GLY A 116 18.29 -12.83 14.57
N VAL A 117 17.97 -12.17 15.69
CA VAL A 117 16.88 -11.18 15.77
C VAL A 117 17.16 -9.88 15.00
N ARG A 118 18.42 -9.46 14.94
CA ARG A 118 18.84 -8.15 14.40
C ARG A 118 18.92 -8.15 12.87
N ASN A 119 19.39 -9.25 12.28
CA ASN A 119 19.86 -9.29 10.90
C ASN A 119 19.00 -10.17 9.99
N VAL A 120 17.71 -9.83 9.89
CA VAL A 120 16.75 -10.55 9.05
C VAL A 120 17.17 -10.50 7.56
N PRO A 121 16.98 -11.59 6.78
CA PRO A 121 17.20 -11.56 5.33
C PRO A 121 16.45 -10.41 4.64
N TYR A 122 17.12 -9.71 3.72
CA TYR A 122 16.56 -8.54 3.04
C TYR A 122 15.35 -8.88 2.17
N ARG A 123 15.44 -10.02 1.48
CA ARG A 123 14.43 -10.57 0.58
C ARG A 123 14.27 -12.06 0.87
N VAL A 124 13.05 -12.55 0.71
CA VAL A 124 12.73 -13.96 0.89
C VAL A 124 11.87 -14.42 -0.28
N ARG A 125 12.23 -15.55 -0.90
CA ARG A 125 11.38 -16.21 -1.88
C ARG A 125 10.47 -17.19 -1.15
N VAL A 126 9.17 -17.03 -1.37
CA VAL A 126 8.13 -17.72 -0.63
C VAL A 126 7.12 -18.27 -1.61
N ARG A 127 6.72 -19.53 -1.41
CA ARG A 127 5.59 -20.15 -2.09
C ARG A 127 4.37 -20.07 -1.17
N LEU A 128 3.34 -19.37 -1.64
CA LEU A 128 2.04 -19.27 -1.00
C LEU A 128 1.11 -20.28 -1.64
N ALA A 129 0.63 -21.24 -0.84
CA ALA A 129 -0.37 -22.21 -1.25
C ALA A 129 -1.67 -21.94 -0.50
N ARG A 130 -2.76 -21.62 -1.21
CA ARG A 130 -4.11 -21.56 -0.64
C ARG A 130 -4.73 -22.95 -0.78
N LYS A 131 -4.92 -23.65 0.33
CA LYS A 131 -5.50 -25.00 0.41
C LYS A 131 -6.86 -24.95 1.09
N THR A 132 -7.72 -25.92 0.78
CA THR A 132 -8.97 -26.15 1.50
C THR A 132 -8.66 -26.80 2.85
N ASN A 133 -9.41 -26.43 3.89
CA ASN A 133 -9.31 -27.10 5.18
C ASN A 133 -10.08 -28.43 5.15
N GLU A 134 -9.48 -29.48 5.67
CA GLU A 134 -10.12 -30.80 5.82
C GLU A 134 -10.85 -30.92 7.15
N ASP A 135 -10.42 -30.18 8.18
CA ASP A 135 -11.04 -30.20 9.50
C ASP A 135 -12.34 -29.39 9.52
N GLU A 136 -13.42 -30.01 10.01
CA GLU A 136 -14.75 -29.40 10.12
C GLU A 136 -14.84 -28.35 11.24
N ASP A 137 -13.93 -28.39 12.23
CA ASP A 137 -13.94 -27.50 13.40
C ASP A 137 -13.46 -26.05 13.13
N SER A 138 -12.93 -25.76 11.94
CA SER A 138 -12.38 -24.44 11.62
C SER A 138 -13.41 -23.50 11.00
N PRO A 139 -13.52 -22.23 11.44
CA PRO A 139 -14.49 -21.28 10.89
C PRO A 139 -14.16 -20.83 9.45
N HIS A 140 -12.98 -21.15 8.93
CA HIS A 140 -12.51 -20.71 7.61
C HIS A 140 -12.34 -21.89 6.66
N LYS A 141 -12.98 -21.82 5.49
CA LYS A 141 -12.89 -22.84 4.44
C LYS A 141 -11.49 -23.01 3.85
N PHE A 142 -10.72 -21.92 3.75
CA PHE A 142 -9.39 -21.93 3.15
C PHE A 142 -8.34 -21.42 4.13
N TYR A 143 -7.21 -22.11 4.19
CA TYR A 143 -6.02 -21.62 4.85
C TYR A 143 -4.91 -21.38 3.82
N THR A 144 -3.91 -20.59 4.21
CA THR A 144 -2.71 -20.41 3.40
C THR A 144 -1.50 -20.99 4.10
N LEU A 145 -0.83 -21.91 3.41
CA LEU A 145 0.46 -22.43 3.82
C LEU A 145 1.56 -21.63 3.12
N VAL A 146 2.46 -21.08 3.94
CA VAL A 146 3.57 -20.24 3.49
C VAL A 146 4.85 -21.04 3.61
N THR A 147 5.43 -21.44 2.49
CA THR A 147 6.66 -22.25 2.44
C THR A 147 7.84 -21.46 1.90
N TYR A 148 9.04 -21.76 2.39
CA TYR A 148 10.28 -21.17 1.90
C TYR A 148 10.76 -21.87 0.64
N VAL A 149 11.16 -21.10 -0.37
CA VAL A 149 11.81 -21.61 -1.57
C VAL A 149 13.27 -21.19 -1.52
N PRO A 150 14.23 -22.14 -1.45
CA PRO A 150 15.65 -21.80 -1.49
C PRO A 150 15.99 -21.16 -2.83
N CYS A 151 16.69 -20.04 -2.78
CA CYS A 151 17.08 -19.27 -3.96
C CYS A 151 18.45 -18.64 -3.70
N THR A 152 19.39 -18.89 -4.61
CA THR A 152 20.71 -18.23 -4.63
C THR A 152 20.55 -16.76 -5.06
N ASP A 153 19.84 -16.54 -6.17
CA ASP A 153 19.70 -15.22 -6.79
C ASP A 153 18.25 -14.72 -6.77
N PHE A 154 18.07 -13.40 -6.64
CA PHE A 154 16.73 -12.75 -6.65
C PHE A 154 16.48 -11.86 -7.86
N LYS A 155 17.49 -11.68 -8.73
CA LYS A 155 17.37 -10.85 -9.93
C LYS A 155 16.48 -11.54 -10.95
N GLY A 156 15.58 -10.78 -11.59
CA GLY A 156 14.67 -11.31 -12.63
C GLY A 156 13.56 -12.23 -12.15
N LYS A 157 13.52 -12.61 -10.86
CA LYS A 157 12.48 -13.50 -10.33
C LYS A 157 11.15 -12.78 -10.16
N GLN A 158 10.30 -12.92 -11.15
CA GLN A 158 8.92 -12.42 -11.14
C GLN A 158 8.01 -13.33 -10.32
N ILE A 159 6.73 -12.95 -10.23
CA ILE A 159 5.69 -13.77 -9.61
C ILE A 159 5.40 -14.94 -10.55
N ILE A 160 5.48 -16.16 -10.04
CA ILE A 160 5.26 -17.37 -10.83
C ILE A 160 4.05 -18.10 -10.26
N ASN A 161 3.12 -18.52 -11.12
CA ASN A 161 2.09 -19.47 -10.73
C ASN A 161 2.70 -20.86 -10.80
N VAL A 162 2.71 -21.57 -9.68
CA VAL A 162 3.23 -22.94 -9.62
C VAL A 162 2.03 -23.85 -9.63
N GLU A 163 1.93 -24.75 -10.58
CA GLU A 163 0.96 -25.86 -10.49
C GLU A 163 1.52 -26.84 -9.46
N SER A 164 0.79 -27.02 -8.36
CA SER A 164 1.16 -28.10 -7.44
C SER A 164 0.65 -29.36 -8.10
N ALA A 165 1.56 -30.12 -8.72
CA ALA A 165 1.26 -31.50 -9.07
C ALA A 165 0.87 -32.19 -7.76
N GLU A 166 -0.37 -32.67 -7.72
CA GLU A 166 -0.94 -33.41 -6.59
C GLU A 166 -0.11 -34.67 -6.30
#